data_AF-A0AA96ZRF5-F1
#
_entry.id   AF-A0AA96ZRF5-F1
#
_cell.length_a   1.000
_cell.length_b   1.000
_cell.length_c   1.000
_cell.angle_alpha   90.00
_cell.angle_beta   90.00
_cell.angle_gamma   90.00
#
_symmetry.space_group_name_H-M   'P 1'
#
loop_
_entity.id
_entity.type
_entity.pdbx_description
1 polymer ?
#
loop_
_entity_poly.entity_id
_entity_poly.type
_entity_poly.pdbx_seq_one_letter_code
_entity_poly.pdbx_strand_id
1 'polypeptide(L)'
;LAAITKSAQIPFSSWLPAAMAAPTPVSSLVHSSTLVTAGVYLLFRFSVSLSSSMMDMLLYLSLLTMFMAGMGANFEFDLKKIIALSTLSQLGMMIVIMSLGDSDLAYFHLLIHALFKALLFMCAGAIIHNLMNTQDIRYMGSLINYMPLTSVC
;
A
#
# COMPACT_ATOMS: atom_id res chain seq x y z
N LEU A 1 4.97 -3.39 -17.91
CA LEU A 1 5.13 -4.70 -17.24
C LEU A 1 6.00 -4.62 -15.97
N ALA A 2 7.27 -4.19 -16.05
CA ALA A 2 8.12 -4.09 -14.85
C ALA A 2 7.54 -3.19 -13.73
N ALA A 3 6.91 -2.07 -14.11
CA ALA A 3 6.19 -1.23 -13.16
C ALA A 3 5.00 -1.98 -12.53
N ILE A 4 4.15 -2.60 -13.36
CA ILE A 4 2.96 -3.37 -12.95
C ILE A 4 3.32 -4.48 -11.95
N THR A 5 4.41 -5.22 -12.16
CA THR A 5 4.84 -6.28 -11.23
C THR A 5 5.35 -5.70 -9.91
N LYS A 6 6.18 -4.65 -9.95
CA LYS A 6 6.75 -4.04 -8.74
C LYS A 6 5.71 -3.27 -7.92
N SER A 7 4.76 -2.59 -8.54
CA SER A 7 3.67 -1.90 -7.86
C SER A 7 2.45 -2.78 -7.58
N ALA A 8 2.61 -4.10 -7.71
CA ALA A 8 1.60 -5.13 -7.41
C ALA A 8 0.24 -4.91 -8.12
N GLN A 9 0.24 -4.35 -9.34
CA GLN A 9 -0.99 -4.14 -10.09
C GLN A 9 -1.48 -5.46 -10.70
N ILE A 10 -2.77 -5.56 -11.03
CA ILE A 10 -3.39 -6.73 -11.66
C ILE A 10 -2.64 -6.99 -12.97
N PRO A 11 -2.24 -8.24 -13.25
CA PRO A 11 -2.61 -9.49 -12.54
C PRO A 11 -1.69 -9.89 -11.37
N PHE A 12 -0.62 -9.14 -11.09
CA PHE A 12 0.41 -9.50 -10.12
C PHE A 12 0.16 -8.89 -8.73
N SER A 13 -1.09 -8.83 -8.27
CA SER A 13 -1.43 -8.23 -6.97
C SER A 13 -1.29 -9.19 -5.78
N SER A 14 -1.33 -10.50 -6.03
CA SER A 14 -1.42 -11.54 -4.99
C SER A 14 -0.21 -11.63 -4.06
N TRP A 15 0.98 -11.24 -4.50
CA TRP A 15 2.20 -11.40 -3.70
C TRP A 15 2.30 -10.40 -2.55
N LEU A 16 1.66 -9.23 -2.66
CA LEU A 16 1.79 -8.16 -1.67
C LEU A 16 1.08 -8.51 -0.34
N PRO A 17 -0.17 -9.03 -0.33
CA PRO A 17 -0.77 -9.56 0.90
C PRO A 17 -0.01 -10.75 1.48
N ALA A 18 0.54 -11.62 0.63
CA ALA A 18 1.32 -12.77 1.06
C ALA A 18 2.65 -12.38 1.73
N ALA A 19 3.24 -11.25 1.34
CA ALA A 19 4.48 -10.74 1.92
C ALA A 19 4.34 -10.31 3.39
N MET A 20 3.10 -10.18 3.91
CA MET A 20 2.84 -9.82 5.30
C MET A 20 3.14 -10.95 6.31
N ALA A 21 3.64 -12.10 5.86
CA ALA A 21 4.28 -13.07 6.75
C ALA A 21 5.59 -12.53 7.38
N ALA A 22 6.23 -11.56 6.73
CA ALA A 22 7.48 -10.95 7.20
C ALA A 22 7.29 -10.17 8.53
N PRO A 23 8.39 -9.98 9.30
CA PRO A 23 8.35 -9.20 10.53
C PRO A 23 7.96 -7.73 10.28
N THR A 24 7.32 -7.11 11.26
CA THR A 24 6.71 -5.78 11.15
C THR A 24 7.67 -4.66 10.73
N PRO A 25 8.96 -4.63 11.15
CA PRO A 25 9.91 -3.63 10.67
C PRO A 25 10.30 -3.81 9.19
N VAL A 26 10.25 -5.05 8.68
CA VAL A 26 10.54 -5.32 7.27
C VAL A 26 9.35 -4.89 6.41
N SER A 27 8.11 -5.15 6.86
CA SER A 27 6.92 -4.61 6.18
C SER A 27 6.85 -3.09 6.22
N SER A 28 7.29 -2.45 7.31
CA SER A 28 7.26 -0.99 7.46
C SER A 28 8.28 -0.27 6.58
N LEU A 29 9.34 -0.94 6.12
CA LEU A 29 10.37 -0.34 5.25
C LEU A 29 10.21 -0.82 3.81
N VAL A 30 10.22 -2.13 3.61
CA VAL A 30 10.31 -2.73 2.27
C VAL A 30 8.99 -2.56 1.52
N HIS A 31 7.87 -2.92 2.16
CA HIS A 31 6.59 -3.02 1.48
C HIS A 31 5.77 -1.72 1.48
N SER A 32 6.05 -0.79 2.37
CA SER A 32 5.36 0.51 2.44
C SER A 32 6.03 1.59 1.58
N SER A 33 7.36 1.66 1.58
CA SER A 33 8.08 2.89 1.24
C SER A 33 9.08 2.75 0.09
N THR A 34 9.63 1.54 -0.13
CA THR A 34 10.76 1.36 -1.06
C THR A 34 10.48 0.41 -2.22
N LEU A 35 10.07 -0.84 -1.96
CA LEU A 35 9.98 -1.85 -3.01
C LEU A 35 8.79 -1.62 -3.93
N VAL A 36 7.63 -1.30 -3.34
CA VAL A 36 6.37 -1.21 -4.10
C VAL A 36 6.21 0.16 -4.80
N THR A 37 6.77 1.22 -4.20
CA THR A 37 6.85 2.57 -4.77
C THR A 37 7.83 2.67 -5.92
N ALA A 38 8.83 1.78 -6.01
CA ALA A 38 9.80 1.76 -7.12
C ALA A 38 9.14 1.58 -8.49
N GLY A 39 8.03 0.84 -8.57
CA GLY A 39 7.26 0.68 -9.81
C GLY A 39 6.62 1.98 -10.28
N VAL A 40 6.04 2.75 -9.35
CA VAL A 40 5.42 4.06 -9.61
C VAL A 40 6.50 5.09 -9.94
N TYR A 41 7.62 5.08 -9.21
CA TYR A 41 8.74 5.99 -9.47
C TYR A 41 9.38 5.77 -10.84
N LEU A 42 9.47 4.51 -11.31
CA LEU A 42 9.92 4.22 -12.67
C LEU A 42 8.98 4.87 -13.69
N LEU A 43 7.67 4.73 -13.53
CA LEU A 43 6.69 5.34 -14.42
C LEU A 43 6.77 6.87 -14.39
N PHE A 44 6.96 7.47 -13.21
CA PHE A 44 7.18 8.92 -13.08
C PHE A 44 8.39 9.39 -13.90
N ARG A 45 9.52 8.67 -13.82
CA ARG A 45 10.75 9.01 -14.57
C ARG A 45 10.57 8.93 -16.08
N PHE A 46 9.75 7.99 -16.57
CA PHE A 46 9.48 7.81 -17.99
C PHE A 46 8.17 8.46 -18.45
N SER A 47 7.55 9.30 -17.61
CA SER A 47 6.23 9.90 -17.86
C SER A 47 6.12 10.60 -19.21
N VAL A 48 7.14 11.37 -19.61
CA VAL A 48 7.20 12.09 -20.89
C VAL A 48 7.28 11.16 -22.11
N SER A 49 7.78 9.93 -21.92
CA SER A 49 7.96 8.96 -23.00
C SER A 49 6.78 7.99 -23.18
N LEU A 50 5.76 8.07 -22.33
CA LEU A 50 4.58 7.19 -22.41
C LEU A 50 3.61 7.69 -23.48
N SER A 51 3.13 6.78 -24.34
CA SER A 51 2.07 7.09 -25.31
C SER A 51 0.71 7.18 -24.63
N SER A 52 -0.23 7.94 -25.21
CA SER A 52 -1.61 8.04 -24.72
C SER A 52 -2.29 6.68 -24.57
N SER A 53 -2.11 5.80 -25.56
CA SER A 53 -2.64 4.43 -25.52
C SER A 53 -2.12 3.60 -24.32
N MET A 54 -0.87 3.82 -23.90
CA MET A 54 -0.31 3.16 -22.72
C MET A 54 -0.86 3.75 -21.43
N MET A 55 -1.06 5.06 -21.38
CA MET A 55 -1.69 5.73 -20.23
C MET A 55 -3.12 5.26 -20.02
N ASP A 56 -3.91 5.13 -21.09
CA ASP A 56 -5.29 4.59 -21.03
C ASP A 56 -5.31 3.15 -20.51
N MET A 57 -4.38 2.31 -20.98
CA MET A 57 -4.28 0.93 -20.49
C MET A 57 -3.89 0.88 -19.00
N LEU A 58 -2.97 1.73 -18.55
CA LEU A 58 -2.59 1.85 -17.15
C LEU A 58 -3.75 2.35 -16.28
N LEU A 59 -4.56 3.27 -16.79
CA LEU A 59 -5.75 3.79 -16.11
C LEU A 59 -6.73 2.65 -15.79
N TYR A 60 -7.11 1.83 -16.78
CA TYR A 60 -8.06 0.74 -16.56
C TYR A 60 -7.53 -0.32 -15.60
N LEU A 61 -6.24 -0.70 -15.72
CA LEU A 61 -5.64 -1.69 -14.81
C LEU A 61 -5.57 -1.16 -13.37
N SER A 62 -5.24 0.12 -13.19
CA SER A 62 -5.10 0.73 -11.87
C SER A 62 -6.44 1.02 -11.18
N LEU A 63 -7.50 1.28 -11.94
CA LEU A 63 -8.85 1.36 -11.40
C LEU A 63 -9.33 -0.01 -10.88
N LEU A 64 -9.07 -1.08 -11.65
CA LEU A 64 -9.43 -2.44 -11.25
C LEU A 64 -8.67 -2.88 -9.99
N THR A 65 -7.38 -2.55 -9.87
CA THR A 65 -6.58 -2.89 -8.69
C THR A 65 -7.05 -2.16 -7.46
N MET A 66 -7.31 -0.86 -7.59
CA MET A 66 -7.82 -0.05 -6.50
C MET A 66 -9.13 -0.61 -5.96
N PHE A 67 -10.05 -0.96 -6.86
CA PHE A 67 -11.35 -1.51 -6.50
C PHE A 67 -11.22 -2.88 -5.82
N MET A 68 -10.45 -3.79 -6.41
CA MET A 68 -10.20 -5.13 -5.86
C MET A 68 -9.54 -5.07 -4.48
N ALA A 69 -8.53 -4.22 -4.31
CA ALA A 69 -7.83 -4.05 -3.04
C ALA A 69 -8.74 -3.44 -1.97
N GLY A 70 -9.57 -2.45 -2.34
CA GLY A 70 -10.54 -1.83 -1.45
C GLY A 70 -11.59 -2.82 -0.96
N MET A 71 -12.14 -3.63 -1.87
CA MET A 71 -13.09 -4.69 -1.49
C MET A 71 -12.44 -5.76 -0.61
N GLY A 72 -11.24 -6.22 -0.97
CA GLY A 72 -10.52 -7.23 -0.20
C GLY A 72 -10.21 -6.78 1.24
N ALA A 73 -9.87 -5.51 1.44
CA ALA A 73 -9.51 -4.97 2.76
C ALA A 73 -10.68 -5.06 3.76
N ASN A 74 -11.93 -4.99 3.30
CA ASN A 74 -13.11 -5.03 4.16
C ASN A 74 -13.40 -6.43 4.73
N PHE A 75 -12.88 -7.49 4.10
CA PHE A 75 -13.14 -8.88 4.49
C PHE A 75 -11.94 -9.55 5.16
N GLU A 76 -10.81 -8.84 5.31
CA GLU A 76 -9.62 -9.35 5.99
C GLU A 76 -9.67 -9.06 7.49
N PHE A 77 -9.16 -10.01 8.28
CA PHE A 77 -9.09 -9.90 9.74
C PHE A 77 -7.66 -9.69 10.25
N ASP A 78 -6.65 -9.96 9.44
CA ASP A 78 -5.26 -9.72 9.82
C ASP A 78 -4.90 -8.24 9.66
N LEU A 79 -4.51 -7.57 10.75
CA LEU A 79 -4.19 -6.15 10.77
C LEU A 79 -3.16 -5.76 9.69
N LYS A 80 -2.09 -6.56 9.53
CA LYS A 80 -1.05 -6.29 8.51
C LYS A 80 -1.57 -6.43 7.08
N LYS A 81 -2.47 -7.38 6.81
CA LYS A 81 -3.04 -7.58 5.46
C LYS A 81 -3.98 -6.44 5.09
N ILE A 82 -4.76 -5.92 6.05
CA ILE A 82 -5.60 -4.74 5.85
C ILE A 82 -4.73 -3.52 5.48
N ILE A 83 -3.62 -3.31 6.21
CA ILE A 83 -2.68 -2.22 5.88
C ILE A 83 -2.06 -2.45 4.50
N ALA A 84 -1.70 -3.69 4.17
CA ALA A 84 -1.13 -4.04 2.87
C ALA A 84 -2.11 -3.79 1.71
N LEU A 85 -3.36 -4.22 1.82
CA LEU A 85 -4.39 -3.97 0.81
C LEU A 85 -4.69 -2.49 0.65
N SER A 86 -4.64 -1.72 1.75
CA SER A 86 -4.73 -0.27 1.67
C SER A 86 -3.46 0.41 1.12
N THR A 87 -2.29 -0.24 1.03
CA THR A 87 -1.16 0.26 0.21
C THR A 87 -1.41 -0.01 -1.27
N LEU A 88 -1.92 -1.20 -1.59
CA LEU A 88 -2.22 -1.61 -2.96
C LEU A 88 -3.26 -0.68 -3.59
N SER A 89 -4.31 -0.30 -2.86
CA SER A 89 -5.32 0.64 -3.36
C SER A 89 -4.73 2.04 -3.62
N GLN A 90 -3.87 2.53 -2.74
CA GLN A 90 -3.23 3.85 -2.90
C GLN A 90 -2.22 3.88 -4.04
N LEU A 91 -1.50 2.78 -4.28
CA LEU A 91 -0.63 2.66 -5.46
C LEU A 91 -1.44 2.63 -6.76
N GLY A 92 -2.61 1.98 -6.75
CA GLY A 92 -3.59 2.10 -7.84
C GLY A 92 -3.96 3.57 -8.09
N MET A 93 -4.33 4.30 -7.05
CA MET A 93 -4.63 5.74 -7.14
C MET A 93 -3.48 6.58 -7.71
N MET A 94 -2.24 6.31 -7.30
CA MET A 94 -1.07 7.04 -7.85
C MET A 94 -0.91 6.82 -9.36
N ILE A 95 -1.15 5.59 -9.84
CA ILE A 95 -1.06 5.28 -11.27
C ILE A 95 -2.24 5.89 -12.04
N VAL A 96 -3.44 5.92 -11.45
CA VAL A 96 -4.61 6.63 -12.02
C VAL A 96 -4.29 8.12 -12.23
N ILE A 97 -3.78 8.81 -11.19
CA ILE A 97 -3.44 10.23 -11.26
C ILE A 97 -2.39 10.48 -12.36
N MET A 98 -1.35 9.65 -12.41
CA MET A 98 -0.32 9.76 -13.43
C MET A 98 -0.87 9.52 -14.85
N SER A 99 -1.81 8.58 -15.02
CA SER A 99 -2.44 8.31 -16.32
C SER A 99 -3.36 9.43 -16.81
N LEU A 100 -3.92 10.24 -15.89
CA LEU A 100 -4.70 11.43 -16.22
C LEU A 100 -3.83 12.63 -16.62
N GLY A 101 -2.51 12.55 -16.42
CA GLY A 101 -1.54 13.55 -16.87
C GLY A 101 -0.79 14.28 -15.75
N ASP A 102 -1.22 14.15 -14.49
CA ASP A 102 -0.64 14.88 -13.36
C ASP A 102 0.46 14.06 -12.64
N SER A 103 1.63 13.94 -13.26
CA SER A 103 2.75 13.16 -12.72
C SER A 103 3.32 13.72 -11.41
N ASP A 104 3.36 15.05 -11.25
CA ASP A 104 3.86 15.71 -10.04
C ASP A 104 2.96 15.46 -8.83
N LEU A 105 1.63 15.43 -9.04
CA LEU A 105 0.67 15.11 -7.99
C LEU A 105 0.83 13.65 -7.52
N ALA A 106 1.03 12.72 -8.47
CA ALA A 106 1.28 11.32 -8.15
C ALA A 106 2.58 11.15 -7.32
N TYR A 107 3.63 11.90 -7.64
CA TYR A 107 4.88 11.87 -6.88
C TYR A 107 4.72 12.47 -5.48
N PHE A 108 4.01 13.59 -5.35
CA PHE A 108 3.71 14.17 -4.05
C PHE A 108 2.91 13.19 -3.16
N HIS A 109 1.90 12.54 -3.72
CA HIS A 109 1.14 11.51 -3.02
C HIS A 109 2.03 10.34 -2.60
N LEU A 110 2.97 9.90 -3.43
CA LEU A 110 3.92 8.84 -3.09
C LEU A 110 4.74 9.17 -1.83
N LEU A 111 5.22 10.40 -1.70
CA LEU A 111 5.99 10.84 -0.52
C LEU A 111 5.14 10.80 0.75
N ILE A 112 3.93 11.35 0.69
CA ILE A 112 2.99 11.37 1.81
C ILE A 112 2.59 9.94 2.21
N HIS A 113 2.30 9.09 1.24
CA HIS A 113 1.94 7.70 1.46
C HIS A 113 3.07 6.94 2.18
N ALA A 114 4.32 7.15 1.78
CA ALA A 114 5.46 6.49 2.43
C ALA A 114 5.54 6.85 3.92
N LEU A 115 5.35 8.11 4.29
CA LEU A 115 5.35 8.58 5.67
C LEU A 115 4.21 7.96 6.49
N PHE A 116 2.97 8.08 6.02
CA PHE A 116 1.81 7.57 6.77
C PHE A 116 1.78 6.05 6.87
N LYS A 117 2.17 5.33 5.81
CA LYS A 117 2.21 3.86 5.87
C LYS A 117 3.32 3.34 6.76
N ALA A 118 4.50 3.99 6.78
CA ALA A 118 5.55 3.63 7.72
C ALA A 118 5.07 3.78 9.17
N LEU A 119 4.40 4.89 9.50
CA LEU A 119 3.80 5.12 10.81
C LEU A 119 2.79 4.01 11.17
N LEU A 120 1.84 3.71 10.28
CA LEU A 120 0.81 2.69 10.52
C LEU A 120 1.41 1.30 10.75
N PHE A 121 2.41 0.89 9.97
CA PHE A 121 3.08 -0.39 10.19
C PHE A 121 3.88 -0.44 11.49
N MET A 122 4.46 0.69 11.94
CA MET A 122 5.13 0.76 13.24
C MET A 122 4.12 0.69 14.40
N CYS A 123 3.01 1.41 14.34
CA CYS A 123 1.92 1.31 15.32
C CYS A 123 1.35 -0.11 15.39
N ALA A 124 1.05 -0.71 14.23
CA ALA A 124 0.61 -2.10 14.15
C ALA A 124 1.65 -3.07 14.74
N GLY A 125 2.93 -2.83 14.49
CA GLY A 125 4.01 -3.62 15.08
C GLY A 125 4.05 -3.55 16.61
N ALA A 126 3.87 -2.37 17.18
CA ALA A 126 3.80 -2.18 18.63
C ALA A 126 2.57 -2.90 19.23
N ILE A 127 1.41 -2.82 18.58
CA ILE A 127 0.18 -3.50 19.01
C ILE A 127 0.36 -5.03 18.99
N ILE A 128 0.89 -5.58 17.90
CA ILE A 128 1.11 -7.03 17.74
C ILE A 128 2.12 -7.54 18.78
N HIS A 129 3.19 -6.80 19.03
CA HIS A 129 4.19 -7.18 20.01
C HIS A 129 3.62 -7.20 21.44
N ASN A 130 2.84 -6.18 21.82
CA ASN A 130 2.24 -6.10 23.15
C ASN A 130 1.12 -7.13 23.38
N LEU A 131 0.46 -7.60 22.31
CA LEU A 131 -0.57 -8.64 22.36
C LEU A 131 -0.02 -10.04 22.07
N MET A 132 1.23 -10.32 22.44
CA MET A 132 1.87 -11.65 22.34
C MET A 132 1.80 -12.25 20.92
N ASN A 133 2.10 -11.45 19.90
CA ASN A 133 2.09 -11.81 18.48
C ASN A 133 0.72 -12.12 17.87
N THR A 134 -0.39 -11.74 18.51
CA THR A 134 -1.72 -11.83 17.88
C THR A 134 -1.89 -10.73 16.82
N GLN A 135 -2.35 -11.12 15.62
CA GLN A 135 -2.51 -10.22 14.46
C GLN A 135 -3.97 -9.98 14.06
N ASP A 136 -4.87 -10.82 14.57
CA ASP A 136 -6.27 -10.81 14.22
C ASP A 136 -7.00 -9.72 15.02
N ILE A 137 -7.61 -8.78 14.30
CA ILE A 137 -8.27 -7.59 14.87
C ILE A 137 -9.42 -7.94 15.81
N ARG A 138 -10.00 -9.14 15.69
CA ARG A 138 -11.14 -9.57 16.52
C ARG A 138 -10.75 -9.79 17.98
N TYR A 139 -9.47 -10.03 18.24
CA TYR A 139 -8.93 -10.16 19.60
C TYR A 139 -8.31 -8.85 20.12
N MET A 140 -8.35 -7.78 19.32
CA MET A 140 -7.83 -6.47 19.70
C MET A 140 -8.96 -5.61 20.26
N GLY A 141 -8.88 -5.25 21.54
CA GLY A 141 -9.90 -4.44 22.21
C GLY A 141 -9.31 -3.41 23.18
N SER A 142 -10.02 -2.30 23.38
CA SER A 142 -9.66 -1.25 24.36
C SER A 142 -8.24 -0.65 24.22
N LEU A 143 -7.67 -0.66 23.01
CA LEU A 143 -6.31 -0.16 22.75
C LEU A 143 -6.10 1.31 23.12
N ILE A 144 -7.17 2.13 23.08
CA ILE A 144 -7.12 3.55 23.45
C ILE A 144 -6.68 3.74 24.91
N ASN A 145 -7.14 2.86 25.81
CA ASN A 145 -6.81 2.96 27.24
C ASN A 145 -5.43 2.39 27.55
N TYR A 146 -5.04 1.30 26.88
CA TYR A 146 -3.79 0.60 27.18
C TYR A 146 -2.58 1.20 26.44
N MET A 147 -2.78 1.73 25.23
CA MET A 147 -1.71 2.26 24.38
C MET A 147 -2.14 3.60 23.74
N PRO A 148 -2.29 4.67 24.54
CA PRO A 148 -2.84 5.94 24.07
C PRO A 148 -1.99 6.56 22.94
N LEU A 149 -0.66 6.51 23.07
CA LEU A 149 0.24 7.06 22.05
C LEU A 149 0.03 6.41 20.67
N THR A 150 -0.02 5.07 20.61
CA THR A 150 -0.22 4.36 19.33
C THR A 150 -1.64 4.47 18.80
N SER A 151 -2.62 4.82 19.64
CA SER A 151 -3.98 5.09 19.19
C SER A 151 -4.17 6.49 18.62
N VAL A 152 -3.28 7.42 18.99
CA VAL A 152 -3.27 8.82 18.50
C VAL A 152 -2.49 8.95 17.19
N CYS A 153 -1.39 8.18 17.06
CA CYS A 153 -0.57 8.10 15.85
C CYS A 153 -1.29 7.39 14.70
#